data_AF-A0A163GPT5-F1
#
_entry.id   AF-A0A163GPT5-F1
#
_cell.length_a   1.000
_cell.length_b   1.000
_cell.length_c   1.000
_cell.angle_alpha   90.00
_cell.angle_beta   90.00
_cell.angle_gamma   90.00
#
_symmetry.space_group_name_H-M   'P 1'
#
loop_
_entity.id
_entity.type
_entity.pdbx_description
1 polymer ?
#
loop_
_entity_poly.entity_id
_entity_poly.type
_entity_poly.pdbx_seq_one_letter_code
_entity_poly.pdbx_strand_id
1 'polypeptide(L)'
;MTNQVKIRQIEMNIINVLETGIENTADIASTLNLTYSAVHSVLNRMVMYYIVQRKGNGLYGPMKGDFIVASDAEVIAYRRKKKDRLDQKETSSIMNLPDEIVDFVRLQYRSNVERSVILQRLRNNGIDLSKFMLNQIIYTHGIDRAYSQRNRAAESELLSV
;
A
#
# COMPACT_ATOMS: atom_id res chain seq x y z
N MET A 1 16.33 -9.07 -33.22
CA MET A 1 15.91 -9.83 -32.01
C MET A 1 17.00 -9.92 -30.94
N THR A 2 18.29 -9.91 -31.28
CA THR A 2 19.43 -10.04 -30.33
C THR A 2 19.61 -8.87 -29.36
N ASN A 3 19.33 -7.62 -29.76
CA ASN A 3 19.51 -6.46 -28.88
C ASN A 3 18.51 -6.41 -27.71
N GLN A 4 17.29 -6.88 -27.93
CA GLN A 4 16.25 -6.89 -26.90
C GLN A 4 16.54 -7.92 -25.80
N VAL A 5 17.17 -9.05 -26.17
CA VAL A 5 17.66 -10.07 -25.23
C VAL A 5 18.81 -9.51 -24.38
N LYS A 6 19.73 -8.73 -24.97
CA LYS A 6 20.84 -8.09 -24.25
C LYS A 6 20.36 -7.08 -23.20
N ILE A 7 19.33 -6.30 -23.53
CA ILE A 7 18.76 -5.31 -22.60
C ILE A 7 18.12 -6.01 -21.39
N ARG A 8 17.29 -7.04 -21.60
CA ARG A 8 16.71 -7.83 -20.49
C ARG A 8 17.76 -8.48 -19.59
N GLN A 9 18.87 -8.94 -20.16
CA GLN A 9 19.97 -9.49 -19.35
C GLN A 9 20.59 -8.43 -18.43
N ILE A 10 20.79 -7.21 -18.95
CA ILE A 10 21.31 -6.09 -18.16
C ILE A 10 20.34 -5.73 -17.03
N GLU A 11 19.04 -5.73 -17.31
CA GLU A 11 17.99 -5.47 -16.31
C GLU A 11 18.04 -6.48 -15.15
N MET A 12 18.02 -7.78 -15.47
CA MET A 12 18.09 -8.84 -14.47
C MET A 12 19.39 -8.79 -13.67
N ASN A 13 20.52 -8.50 -14.32
CA ASN A 13 21.80 -8.37 -13.65
C ASN A 13 21.80 -7.19 -12.65
N ILE A 14 21.18 -6.06 -13.02
CA ILE A 14 21.02 -4.91 -12.11
C ILE A 14 20.14 -5.28 -10.91
N ILE A 15 19.02 -5.98 -11.13
CA ILE A 15 18.12 -6.42 -10.05
C ILE A 15 18.87 -7.33 -9.07
N ASN A 16 19.59 -8.33 -9.57
CA ASN A 16 20.34 -9.25 -8.72
C ASN A 16 21.38 -8.52 -7.85
N VAL A 17 22.05 -7.48 -8.40
CA VAL A 17 22.99 -6.67 -7.62
C VAL A 17 22.27 -5.83 -6.57
N LEU A 18 21.11 -5.25 -6.88
CA LEU A 18 20.28 -4.52 -5.91
C LEU A 18 19.81 -5.44 -4.77
N GLU A 19 19.46 -6.70 -5.07
CA GLU A 19 19.04 -7.69 -4.06
C GLU A 19 20.16 -8.07 -3.08
N THR A 20 21.42 -7.90 -3.46
CA THR A 20 22.57 -8.08 -2.54
C THR A 20 22.81 -6.89 -1.60
N GLY A 21 22.03 -5.80 -1.74
CA GLY A 21 22.12 -4.61 -0.88
C GLY A 21 23.02 -3.49 -1.40
N ILE A 22 23.49 -3.57 -2.66
CA ILE A 22 24.27 -2.50 -3.28
C ILE A 22 23.31 -1.50 -3.93
N GLU A 23 23.19 -0.30 -3.36
CA GLU A 23 22.20 0.71 -3.79
C GLU A 23 22.77 1.85 -4.65
N ASN A 24 24.10 2.00 -4.68
CA ASN A 24 24.76 3.10 -5.41
C ASN A 24 24.99 2.74 -6.89
N THR A 25 24.61 3.63 -7.80
CA THR A 25 24.76 3.44 -9.26
C THR A 25 26.20 3.21 -9.71
N ALA A 26 27.20 3.86 -9.10
CA ALA A 26 28.60 3.67 -9.43
C ALA A 26 29.10 2.27 -9.04
N ASP A 27 28.68 1.78 -7.87
CA ASP A 27 29.05 0.46 -7.36
C ASP A 27 28.37 -0.65 -8.18
N ILE A 28 27.12 -0.45 -8.59
CA ILE A 28 26.42 -1.35 -9.52
C ILE A 28 27.15 -1.40 -10.87
N ALA A 29 27.56 -0.25 -11.41
CA ALA A 29 28.29 -0.16 -12.67
C ALA A 29 29.65 -0.87 -12.60
N SER A 30 30.38 -0.68 -11.49
CA SER A 30 31.63 -1.39 -11.22
C SER A 30 31.42 -2.91 -11.13
N THR A 31 30.41 -3.34 -10.37
CA THR A 31 30.08 -4.76 -10.17
C THR A 31 29.72 -5.47 -11.48
N LEU A 32 28.99 -4.78 -12.37
CA LEU A 32 28.56 -5.34 -13.65
C LEU A 32 29.54 -5.12 -14.80
N ASN A 33 30.66 -4.43 -14.56
CA ASN A 33 31.59 -3.98 -15.61
C ASN A 33 30.87 -3.24 -16.76
N LEU A 34 29.94 -2.35 -16.40
CA LEU A 34 29.18 -1.52 -17.31
C LEU A 34 29.52 -0.04 -17.09
N THR A 35 29.25 0.81 -18.08
CA THR A 35 29.41 2.25 -17.88
C THR A 35 28.34 2.79 -16.93
N TYR A 36 28.72 3.78 -16.12
CA TYR A 36 27.78 4.50 -15.26
C TYR A 36 26.56 4.98 -16.06
N SER A 37 26.77 5.56 -17.24
CA SER A 37 25.70 6.07 -18.10
C SER A 37 24.72 5.00 -18.55
N ALA A 38 25.19 3.77 -18.85
CA ALA A 38 24.33 2.67 -19.25
C ALA A 38 23.47 2.18 -18.08
N VAL A 39 24.08 1.95 -16.92
CA VAL A 39 23.35 1.54 -15.70
C VAL A 39 22.35 2.63 -15.28
N HIS A 40 22.78 3.89 -15.27
CA HIS A 40 21.93 5.03 -14.93
C HIS A 40 20.74 5.17 -15.91
N SER A 41 20.96 4.96 -17.20
CA SER A 41 19.89 4.97 -18.22
C SER A 41 18.87 3.85 -18.03
N VAL A 42 19.30 2.66 -17.63
CA VAL A 42 18.40 1.53 -17.35
C VAL A 42 17.64 1.77 -16.04
N LEU A 43 18.33 2.09 -14.95
CA LEU A 43 17.72 2.39 -13.65
C LEU A 43 16.68 3.50 -13.73
N ASN A 44 16.93 4.55 -14.52
CA ASN A 44 15.97 5.63 -14.73
C ASN A 44 14.65 5.17 -15.38
N ARG A 45 14.68 4.07 -16.15
CA ARG A 45 13.52 3.51 -16.84
C ARG A 45 12.89 2.33 -16.11
N MET A 46 13.51 1.87 -15.02
CA MET A 46 12.94 0.84 -14.17
C MET A 46 11.83 1.39 -13.31
N VAL A 47 10.73 0.66 -13.25
CA VAL A 47 9.54 1.00 -12.48
C VAL A 47 9.09 -0.20 -11.68
N MET A 48 8.58 0.06 -10.47
CA MET A 48 8.05 -0.96 -9.59
C MET A 48 6.52 -0.95 -9.70
N TYR A 49 5.94 -2.13 -9.95
CA TYR A 49 4.49 -2.31 -9.95
C TYR A 49 4.07 -2.99 -8.65
N TYR A 50 2.96 -2.53 -8.06
CA TYR A 50 2.26 -3.35 -7.07
C TYR A 50 1.41 -4.36 -7.83
N ILE A 51 1.71 -5.64 -7.67
CA ILE A 51 0.93 -6.71 -8.30
C ILE A 51 -0.10 -7.18 -7.27
N VAL A 52 -1.35 -7.30 -7.69
CA VAL A 52 -2.40 -7.89 -6.86
C VAL A 52 -2.36 -9.40 -7.06
N GLN A 53 -1.91 -10.13 -6.04
CA GLN A 53 -1.91 -11.60 -6.07
C GLN A 53 -3.23 -12.14 -5.51
N ARG A 54 -3.87 -13.05 -6.24
CA ARG A 54 -5.00 -13.83 -5.73
C ARG A 54 -4.47 -14.91 -4.78
N LYS A 55 -4.88 -14.87 -3.52
CA LYS A 55 -4.45 -15.81 -2.47
C LYS A 55 -5.39 -17.02 -2.30
N GLY A 56 -6.44 -17.11 -3.13
CA GLY A 56 -7.51 -18.11 -3.02
C GLY A 56 -8.76 -17.57 -2.32
N ASN A 57 -9.90 -18.26 -2.42
CA ASN A 57 -11.18 -17.93 -1.75
C ASN A 57 -11.67 -16.47 -1.92
N GLY A 58 -11.39 -15.84 -3.06
CA GLY A 58 -11.76 -14.44 -3.30
C GLY A 58 -10.91 -13.41 -2.54
N LEU A 59 -9.84 -13.85 -1.85
CA LEU A 59 -8.89 -12.98 -1.16
C LEU A 59 -7.79 -12.53 -2.13
N TYR A 60 -7.48 -11.24 -2.03
CA TYR A 60 -6.43 -10.58 -2.79
C TYR A 60 -5.47 -9.90 -1.82
N GLY A 61 -4.18 -9.92 -2.13
CA GLY A 61 -3.18 -9.22 -1.34
C GLY A 61 -2.17 -8.49 -2.23
N PRO A 62 -1.54 -7.43 -1.72
CA PRO A 62 -0.43 -6.80 -2.42
C PRO A 62 0.77 -7.75 -2.41
N MET A 63 1.36 -7.95 -3.58
CA MET A 63 2.66 -8.58 -3.77
C MET A 63 3.62 -7.49 -4.28
N LYS A 64 4.84 -7.46 -3.73
CA LYS A 64 5.91 -6.63 -4.31
C LYS A 64 6.14 -7.14 -5.72
N GLY A 65 5.91 -6.28 -6.72
CA GLY A 65 6.22 -6.63 -8.10
C GLY A 65 7.69 -6.40 -8.38
N ASP A 66 8.21 -7.15 -9.34
CA ASP A 66 9.57 -7.04 -9.81
C ASP A 66 9.81 -5.68 -10.49
N PHE A 67 11.08 -5.27 -10.56
CA PHE A 67 11.47 -4.13 -11.38
C PHE A 67 11.35 -4.50 -12.85
N ILE A 68 10.53 -3.75 -13.59
CA ILE A 68 10.39 -3.92 -15.03
C ILE A 68 10.88 -2.63 -15.69
N VAL A 69 11.64 -2.75 -16.79
CA VAL A 69 11.93 -1.59 -17.64
C VAL A 69 10.68 -1.27 -18.44
N ALA A 70 10.16 -0.08 -18.21
CA ALA A 70 8.97 0.39 -18.88
C ALA A 70 9.31 1.34 -20.04
N SER A 71 8.29 1.62 -20.85
CA SER A 71 8.38 2.64 -21.89
C SER A 71 8.53 4.05 -21.29
N ASP A 72 9.06 4.99 -22.08
CA ASP A 72 9.22 6.38 -21.63
C ASP A 72 7.89 7.00 -21.20
N ALA A 73 6.79 6.66 -21.89
CA ALA A 73 5.44 7.12 -21.52
C ALA A 73 5.01 6.61 -20.14
N GLU A 74 5.28 5.34 -19.83
CA GLU A 74 4.98 4.75 -18.52
C GLU A 74 5.88 5.31 -17.43
N VAL A 75 7.16 5.52 -17.71
CA VAL A 75 8.10 6.17 -16.78
C VAL A 75 7.63 7.58 -16.45
N ILE A 76 7.20 8.36 -17.45
CA ILE A 76 6.65 9.71 -17.25
C ILE A 76 5.35 9.63 -16.42
N ALA A 77 4.41 8.74 -16.77
CA ALA A 77 3.15 8.60 -16.05
C ALA A 77 3.36 8.15 -14.60
N TYR A 78 4.27 7.20 -14.36
CA TYR A 78 4.64 6.76 -13.03
C TYR A 78 5.32 7.86 -12.23
N ARG A 79 6.26 8.60 -12.81
CA ARG A 79 6.92 9.72 -12.15
C ARG A 79 5.95 10.85 -11.83
N ARG A 80 4.99 11.14 -12.71
CA ARG A 80 3.90 12.09 -12.43
C ARG A 80 3.04 11.59 -11.27
N LYS A 81 2.54 10.35 -11.31
CA LYS A 81 1.78 9.76 -10.20
C LYS A 81 2.58 9.69 -8.89
N LYS A 82 3.88 9.39 -8.95
CA LYS A 82 4.77 9.34 -7.78
C LYS A 82 5.04 10.74 -7.24
N LYS A 83 5.24 11.73 -8.12
CA LYS A 83 5.34 13.13 -7.75
C LYS A 83 4.04 13.62 -7.15
N ASP A 84 2.88 13.32 -7.73
CA ASP A 84 1.57 13.59 -7.13
C ASP A 84 1.40 12.90 -5.79
N ARG A 85 1.96 11.69 -5.61
CA ARG A 85 2.01 10.94 -4.32
C ARG A 85 3.10 11.40 -3.34
N LEU A 86 4.05 12.25 -3.74
CA LEU A 86 5.09 12.82 -2.89
C LEU A 86 4.78 14.28 -2.54
N ASP A 87 4.15 15.00 -3.47
CA ASP A 87 3.53 16.31 -3.30
C ASP A 87 2.24 16.19 -2.48
N GLN A 88 1.49 15.08 -2.63
CA GLN A 88 0.77 14.49 -1.50
C GLN A 88 1.81 13.94 -0.55
N LYS A 89 2.44 14.81 0.26
CA LYS A 89 3.13 14.37 1.46
C LYS A 89 2.31 13.25 2.07
N GLU A 90 2.99 12.17 2.43
CA GLU A 90 2.56 11.30 3.50
C GLU A 90 1.96 12.16 4.61
N THR A 91 0.64 12.35 4.56
CA THR A 91 -0.14 12.08 5.73
C THR A 91 -0.02 10.57 5.89
N SER A 92 1.12 10.15 6.43
CA SER A 92 1.09 9.35 7.64
C SER A 92 0.29 10.17 8.68
N SER A 93 -0.99 10.39 8.41
CA SER A 93 -1.93 10.50 9.47
C SER A 93 -1.95 9.07 10.01
N ILE A 94 -1.03 8.79 10.93
CA ILE A 94 -1.52 8.47 12.26
C ILE A 94 -2.69 9.43 12.43
N MET A 95 -3.90 8.93 12.20
CA MET A 95 -5.10 9.76 12.18
C MET A 95 -5.14 10.32 13.60
N ASN A 96 -4.52 11.50 13.81
CA ASN A 96 -4.64 12.29 15.02
C ASN A 96 -6.03 12.91 14.95
N LEU A 97 -7.03 12.04 14.87
CA LEU A 97 -8.40 12.37 15.12
C LEU A 97 -8.49 12.57 16.63
N PRO A 98 -9.20 13.61 17.08
CA PRO A 98 -9.61 13.71 18.48
C PRO A 98 -10.18 12.36 18.95
N ASP A 99 -9.82 11.95 20.15
CA ASP A 99 -10.29 10.69 20.76
C ASP A 99 -11.82 10.61 20.76
N GLU A 100 -12.50 11.75 20.85
CA GLU A 100 -13.96 11.89 20.74
C GLU A 100 -14.53 11.28 19.44
N ILE A 101 -13.85 11.44 18.32
CA ILE A 101 -14.28 10.89 17.02
C ILE A 101 -14.10 9.37 17.01
N VAL A 102 -12.99 8.89 17.58
CA VAL A 102 -12.71 7.46 17.70
C VAL A 102 -13.73 6.80 18.62
N ASP A 103 -14.07 7.43 19.74
CA ASP A 103 -15.07 6.95 20.69
C ASP A 103 -16.49 7.00 20.12
N PHE A 104 -16.82 8.03 19.34
CA PHE A 104 -18.06 8.08 18.59
C PHE A 104 -18.16 6.91 17.62
N VAL A 105 -17.14 6.68 16.78
CA VAL A 105 -17.11 5.55 15.83
C VAL A 105 -17.23 4.22 16.58
N ARG A 106 -16.51 4.06 17.71
CA ARG A 106 -16.56 2.86 18.55
C ARG A 106 -17.95 2.60 19.11
N LEU A 107 -18.63 3.64 19.62
CA LEU A 107 -19.98 3.53 20.15
C LEU A 107 -20.98 3.12 19.05
N GLN A 108 -20.94 3.82 17.91
CA GLN A 108 -21.86 3.57 16.80
C GLN A 108 -21.67 2.16 16.22
N TYR A 109 -20.41 1.73 16.05
CA TYR A 109 -20.09 0.41 15.52
C TYR A 109 -20.52 -0.71 16.47
N ARG A 110 -20.35 -0.52 17.80
CA ARG A 110 -20.85 -1.45 18.81
C ARG A 110 -22.38 -1.56 18.83
N SER A 111 -23.08 -0.49 18.47
CA SER A 111 -24.54 -0.46 18.35
C SER A 111 -25.06 -0.99 17.02
N ASN A 112 -24.24 -1.71 16.23
CA ASN A 112 -24.60 -2.25 14.91
C ASN A 112 -25.07 -1.21 13.89
N VAL A 113 -24.62 0.04 14.01
CA VAL A 113 -24.95 1.08 13.04
C VAL A 113 -24.12 0.84 11.77
N GLU A 114 -24.78 0.89 10.62
CA GLU A 114 -24.11 0.73 9.33
C GLU A 114 -23.04 1.82 9.11
N ARG A 115 -21.91 1.43 8.53
CA ARG A 115 -20.77 2.34 8.28
C ARG A 115 -21.15 3.55 7.41
N SER A 116 -22.08 3.38 6.47
CA SER A 116 -22.68 4.46 5.66
C SER A 116 -23.35 5.52 6.54
N VAL A 117 -24.13 5.08 7.52
CA VAL A 117 -24.85 5.93 8.48
C VAL A 117 -23.87 6.61 9.43
N ILE A 118 -22.82 5.91 9.88
CA ILE A 118 -21.76 6.50 10.71
C ILE A 118 -21.07 7.66 9.97
N LEU A 119 -20.71 7.47 8.69
CA LEU A 119 -20.14 8.53 7.85
C LEU A 119 -21.09 9.72 7.70
N GLN A 120 -22.36 9.45 7.44
CA GLN A 120 -23.37 10.51 7.31
C GLN A 120 -23.51 11.31 8.60
N ARG A 121 -23.53 10.64 9.76
CA ARG A 121 -23.61 11.30 11.07
C ARG A 121 -22.37 12.16 11.35
N LEU A 122 -21.17 11.67 11.02
CA LEU A 122 -19.93 12.45 11.17
C LEU A 122 -19.95 13.69 10.27
N ARG A 123 -20.38 13.54 9.01
CA ARG A 123 -20.51 14.66 8.07
C ARG A 123 -21.50 15.71 8.57
N ASN A 124 -22.64 15.28 9.11
CA ASN A 124 -23.64 16.20 9.69
C ASN A 124 -23.10 16.99 10.90
N ASN A 125 -22.05 16.50 11.55
CA ASN A 125 -21.36 17.16 12.66
C ASN A 125 -20.07 17.88 12.20
N GLY A 126 -19.93 18.15 10.89
CA GLY A 126 -18.80 18.89 10.33
C GLY A 126 -17.51 18.09 10.15
N ILE A 127 -17.55 16.77 10.36
CA ILE A 127 -16.40 15.88 10.20
C ILE A 127 -16.56 15.12 8.88
N ASP A 128 -15.83 15.53 7.84
CA ASP A 128 -15.83 14.81 6.56
C ASP A 128 -14.74 13.74 6.54
N LEU A 129 -15.16 12.47 6.46
CA LEU A 129 -14.27 11.32 6.39
C LEU A 129 -14.61 10.49 5.17
N SER A 130 -13.58 9.97 4.52
CA SER A 130 -13.78 8.95 3.49
C SER A 130 -14.11 7.60 4.12
N LYS A 131 -14.78 6.73 3.35
CA LYS A 131 -15.02 5.32 3.73
C LYS A 131 -13.71 4.60 4.09
N PHE A 132 -12.62 4.94 3.41
CA PHE A 132 -11.29 4.41 3.70
C PHE A 132 -10.82 4.84 5.09
N MET A 133 -10.95 6.12 5.44
CA MET A 133 -10.58 6.64 6.77
C MET A 133 -11.42 5.99 7.89
N LEU A 134 -12.73 5.85 7.70
CA LEU A 134 -13.57 5.16 8.69
C LEU A 134 -13.10 3.71 8.93
N ASN A 135 -12.78 2.98 7.86
CA ASN A 135 -12.25 1.62 7.99
C ASN A 135 -10.90 1.60 8.71
N GLN A 136 -10.01 2.54 8.41
CA GLN A 136 -8.73 2.68 9.10
C GLN A 136 -8.92 2.93 10.61
N ILE A 137 -9.88 3.76 11.03
CA ILE A 137 -10.22 3.96 12.46
C ILE A 137 -10.64 2.63 13.10
N ILE A 138 -11.55 1.89 12.45
CA ILE A 138 -12.07 0.63 12.96
C ILE A 138 -10.97 -0.42 13.13
N TYR A 139 -10.05 -0.52 12.18
CA TYR A 139 -8.95 -1.49 12.21
C TYR A 139 -7.83 -1.09 13.17
N THR A 140 -7.37 0.16 13.11
CA THR A 140 -6.23 0.65 13.90
C THR A 140 -6.55 0.65 15.40
N HIS A 141 -7.77 1.02 15.79
CA HIS A 141 -8.19 1.02 17.20
C HIS A 141 -8.78 -0.32 17.67
N GLY A 142 -8.64 -1.39 16.86
CA GLY A 142 -9.07 -2.74 17.23
C GLY A 142 -10.57 -2.86 17.53
N ILE A 143 -11.40 -1.94 17.03
CA ILE A 143 -12.84 -1.90 17.30
C ILE A 143 -13.52 -3.18 16.80
N ASP A 144 -13.05 -3.70 15.65
CA ASP A 144 -13.55 -4.94 15.06
C ASP A 144 -13.15 -6.19 15.88
N ARG A 145 -11.94 -6.18 16.49
CA ARG A 145 -11.48 -7.28 17.35
C ARG A 145 -12.29 -7.35 18.65
N ALA A 146 -12.57 -6.19 19.24
CA ALA A 146 -13.43 -6.09 20.44
C ALA A 146 -14.87 -6.55 20.15
N TYR A 147 -15.36 -6.34 18.94
CA TYR A 147 -16.68 -6.80 18.51
C TYR A 147 -16.70 -8.32 18.26
N SER A 148 -15.68 -8.87 17.57
CA SER A 148 -15.55 -10.31 17.34
C SER A 148 -15.41 -11.11 18.64
N GLN A 149 -14.68 -10.59 19.64
CA GLN A 149 -14.57 -11.24 20.95
C GLN A 149 -15.89 -11.23 21.73
N ARG A 150 -16.64 -10.12 21.68
CA ARG A 150 -17.98 -10.04 22.32
C ARG A 150 -19.00 -10.95 21.65
N ASN A 151 -19.02 -11.04 20.33
CA ASN A 151 -19.94 -11.96 19.65
C ASN A 151 -19.63 -13.42 20.00
N ARG A 152 -18.35 -13.81 20.06
CA ARG A 152 -17.97 -15.16 20.54
C ARG A 152 -18.33 -15.39 22.01
N ALA A 153 -18.17 -14.39 22.86
CA ALA A 153 -18.54 -14.49 24.28
C ALA A 153 -20.07 -14.60 24.46
N ALA A 154 -20.85 -13.78 23.75
CA ALA A 154 -22.31 -13.80 23.79
C ALA A 154 -22.89 -15.10 23.21
N GLU A 155 -22.30 -15.64 22.13
CA GLU A 155 -22.65 -16.97 21.61
C GLU A 155 -22.32 -18.07 22.62
N SER A 156 -21.18 -17.98 23.30
CA SER A 156 -20.80 -18.96 24.33
C SER A 156 -21.73 -18.91 25.56
N GLU A 157 -22.20 -17.74 25.97
CA GLU A 157 -23.17 -17.59 27.07
C GLU A 157 -24.55 -18.14 26.68
N LEU A 158 -25.02 -17.83 25.46
CA LEU A 158 -26.29 -18.36 24.91
C LEU A 158 -26.30 -19.89 24.73
N LEU A 159 -25.14 -20.51 24.52
CA LEU A 159 -24.97 -21.96 24.38
C LEU A 159 -24.73 -22.68 25.72
N SER A 160 -24.56 -21.92 26.81
CA SER A 160 -24.31 -22.46 28.16
C SER A 160 -25.56 -22.49 29.07
N VAL A 161 -26.71 -22.10 28.53
CA VAL A 161 -28.06 -22.23 29.12
C VAL A 161 -28.80 -23.36 28.43
#